data_AF-A0AAW3N253-F1
#
_entry.id   AF-A0AAW3N253-F1
#
_cell.length_a   1.000
_cell.length_b   1.000
_cell.length_c   1.000
_cell.angle_alpha   90.00
_cell.angle_beta   90.00
_cell.angle_gamma   90.00
#
_symmetry.space_group_name_H-M   'P 1'
#
loop_
_entity.id
_entity.type
_entity.pdbx_description
1 polymer ?
#
loop_
_entity_poly.entity_id
_entity_poly.type
_entity_poly.pdbx_seq_one_letter_code
_entity_poly.pdbx_strand_id
1 'polypeptide(L)'
;MKEKELKFAEAVFNLTKQEVSDEISANPYRTIKLFRFLGIDLTEEEGFNKNKDFINTVVVKRNNIVHHNDAANDVSFSDVEKYIDVFVDYMLAIQKAAYGTGT
;
A
#
# COMPACT_ATOMS: atom_id res chain seq x y z
N MET A 1 -29.48 23.89 -14.12
CA MET A 1 -29.88 23.03 -12.98
C MET A 1 -30.67 23.89 -12.02
N LYS A 2 -31.87 23.47 -11.57
CA LYS A 2 -32.59 24.20 -10.50
C LYS A 2 -31.80 24.07 -9.20
N GLU A 3 -31.68 25.14 -8.43
CA GLU A 3 -31.09 25.15 -7.09
C GLU A 3 -31.77 24.07 -6.24
N LYS A 4 -31.12 22.91 -6.15
CA LYS A 4 -31.46 21.91 -5.13
C LYS A 4 -30.71 22.33 -3.89
N GLU A 5 -31.39 22.40 -2.75
CA GLU A 5 -30.73 22.51 -1.45
C GLU A 5 -29.89 21.25 -1.23
N LEU A 6 -28.61 21.33 -1.59
CA LEU A 6 -27.63 20.29 -1.34
C LEU A 6 -27.23 20.39 0.13
N LYS A 7 -27.34 19.27 0.85
CA LYS A 7 -26.88 19.16 2.23
C LYS A 7 -25.53 18.46 2.23
N PHE A 8 -24.59 18.97 3.03
CA PHE A 8 -23.38 18.22 3.35
C PHE A 8 -23.78 16.94 4.08
N ALA A 9 -23.21 15.83 3.65
CA ALA A 9 -23.31 14.54 4.31
C ALA A 9 -21.91 14.11 4.74
N GLU A 10 -21.80 13.44 5.88
CA GLU A 10 -20.56 12.80 6.28
C GLU A 10 -20.19 11.71 5.26
N ALA A 11 -18.91 11.62 4.93
CA ALA A 11 -18.40 10.53 4.11
C ALA A 11 -18.48 9.23 4.92
N VAL A 12 -19.47 8.40 4.61
CA VAL A 12 -19.63 7.08 5.25
C VAL A 12 -18.83 6.05 4.46
N PHE A 13 -17.71 5.62 5.02
CA PHE A 13 -16.92 4.51 4.49
C PHE A 13 -17.40 3.21 5.14
N ASN A 14 -18.22 2.43 4.43
CA ASN A 14 -18.68 1.12 4.89
C ASN A 14 -17.57 0.06 4.69
N LEU A 15 -16.43 0.24 5.35
CA LEU A 15 -15.34 -0.74 5.37
C LEU A 15 -15.49 -1.64 6.59
N THR A 16 -15.60 -2.93 6.36
CA THR A 16 -15.49 -3.93 7.42
C THR A 16 -14.03 -4.17 7.78
N LYS A 17 -13.77 -4.62 9.02
CA LYS A 17 -12.43 -5.06 9.43
C LYS A 17 -11.86 -6.15 8.52
N GLN A 18 -12.74 -7.00 7.99
CA GLN A 18 -12.35 -8.08 7.07
C GLN A 18 -11.88 -7.53 5.72
N GLU A 19 -12.63 -6.61 5.10
CA GLU A 19 -12.21 -5.96 3.85
C GLU A 19 -10.90 -5.20 4.01
N VAL A 20 -10.72 -4.52 5.15
CA VAL A 20 -9.44 -3.88 5.47
C VAL A 20 -8.33 -4.93 5.62
N SER A 21 -8.57 -6.06 6.28
CA SER A 21 -7.58 -7.12 6.45
C SER A 21 -7.23 -7.84 5.13
N ASP A 22 -8.18 -7.95 4.21
CA ASP A 22 -8.00 -8.65 2.93
C ASP A 22 -7.24 -7.77 1.91
N GLU A 23 -7.40 -6.45 2.02
CA GLU A 23 -6.81 -5.45 1.13
C GLU A 23 -5.53 -4.78 1.69
N ILE A 24 -5.40 -4.61 3.02
CA ILE A 24 -4.13 -4.27 3.67
C ILE A 24 -3.24 -5.50 3.60
N SER A 25 -2.49 -5.56 2.51
CA SER A 25 -1.46 -6.56 2.30
C SER A 25 -0.15 -5.87 1.97
N ALA A 26 0.96 -6.57 2.13
CA ALA A 26 2.24 -6.06 1.65
C ALA A 26 2.27 -5.87 0.12
N ASN A 27 1.25 -6.33 -0.63
CA ASN A 27 1.15 -6.13 -2.07
C ASN A 27 0.73 -4.67 -2.38
N PRO A 28 1.60 -3.87 -3.02
CA PRO A 28 1.32 -2.45 -3.29
C PRO A 28 0.07 -2.22 -4.15
N TYR A 29 -0.29 -3.17 -5.02
CA TYR A 29 -1.45 -3.04 -5.91
C TYR A 29 -2.79 -3.22 -5.19
N ARG A 30 -2.82 -4.00 -4.10
CA ARG A 30 -3.99 -4.06 -3.21
C ARG A 30 -4.10 -2.79 -2.37
N THR A 31 -2.96 -2.31 -1.86
CA THR A 31 -2.86 -1.04 -1.14
C THR A 31 -3.39 0.14 -1.97
N ILE A 32 -3.05 0.23 -3.27
CA ILE A 32 -3.59 1.28 -4.16
C ILE A 32 -5.13 1.26 -4.20
N LYS A 33 -5.75 0.09 -4.28
CA LYS A 33 -7.21 -0.03 -4.37
C LYS A 33 -7.89 0.45 -3.10
N LEU A 34 -7.36 0.06 -1.94
CA LEU A 34 -7.89 0.49 -0.64
C LEU A 34 -7.76 2.00 -0.46
N PHE A 35 -6.58 2.57 -0.72
CA PHE A 35 -6.36 4.00 -0.55
C PHE A 35 -7.15 4.84 -1.56
N ARG A 36 -7.32 4.35 -2.79
CA ARG A 36 -8.22 4.99 -3.76
C ARG A 36 -9.66 5.00 -3.27
N PHE A 37 -10.14 3.93 -2.64
CA PHE A 37 -11.48 3.90 -2.03
C PHE A 37 -11.64 4.95 -0.92
N LEU A 38 -10.55 5.25 -0.20
CA LEU A 38 -10.49 6.31 0.81
C LEU A 38 -10.28 7.72 0.23
N GLY A 39 -10.20 7.87 -1.10
CA GLY A 39 -9.97 9.15 -1.77
C GLY A 39 -8.51 9.61 -1.79
N ILE A 40 -7.55 8.72 -1.54
CA ILE A 40 -6.12 9.01 -1.53
C ILE A 40 -5.46 8.37 -2.76
N ASP A 41 -4.77 9.17 -3.59
CA ASP A 41 -4.01 8.67 -4.72
C ASP A 41 -2.52 8.50 -4.36
N LEU A 42 -2.13 7.25 -4.06
CA LEU A 42 -0.74 6.91 -3.76
C LEU A 42 0.20 7.05 -4.97
N THR A 43 -0.33 7.08 -6.19
CA THR A 43 0.50 7.14 -7.41
C THR A 43 1.08 8.53 -7.69
N GLU A 44 0.58 9.55 -7.00
CA GLU A 44 1.12 10.91 -7.04
C GLU A 44 2.39 11.08 -6.20
N GLU A 45 2.64 10.22 -5.21
CA GLU A 45 3.88 10.25 -4.43
C GLU A 45 5.02 9.52 -5.17
N GLU A 46 6.07 10.28 -5.51
CA GLU A 46 7.23 9.79 -6.27
C GLU A 46 7.87 8.54 -5.62
N GLY A 47 8.06 8.57 -4.30
CA GLY A 47 8.66 7.47 -3.55
C GLY A 47 7.83 6.19 -3.61
N PHE A 48 6.50 6.30 -3.64
CA PHE A 48 5.62 5.16 -3.81
C PHE A 48 5.72 4.61 -5.24
N ASN A 49 5.57 5.50 -6.24
CA ASN A 49 5.54 5.09 -7.65
C ASN A 49 6.87 4.47 -8.11
N LYS A 50 8.00 4.98 -7.60
CA LYS A 50 9.34 4.45 -7.89
C LYS A 50 9.58 3.05 -7.31
N ASN A 51 9.02 2.76 -6.14
CA ASN A 51 9.34 1.54 -5.38
C ASN A 51 8.28 0.43 -5.47
N LYS A 52 7.04 0.73 -5.87
CA LYS A 52 5.90 -0.22 -5.86
C LYS A 52 6.19 -1.53 -6.61
N ASP A 53 6.88 -1.48 -7.74
CA ASP A 53 7.12 -2.67 -8.57
C ASP A 53 8.18 -3.59 -7.97
N PHE A 54 9.21 -2.98 -7.37
CA PHE A 54 10.23 -3.68 -6.62
C PHE A 54 9.64 -4.33 -5.35
N ILE A 55 8.90 -3.57 -4.54
CA ILE A 55 8.22 -4.06 -3.34
C ILE A 55 7.28 -5.23 -3.71
N ASN A 56 6.49 -5.09 -4.79
CA ASN A 56 5.62 -6.16 -5.25
C ASN A 56 6.39 -7.45 -5.59
N THR A 57 7.55 -7.32 -6.25
CA THR A 57 8.41 -8.46 -6.58
C THR A 57 8.90 -9.17 -5.31
N VAL A 58 9.37 -8.43 -4.31
CA VAL A 58 9.83 -8.99 -3.03
C VAL A 58 8.68 -9.69 -2.31
N VAL A 59 7.50 -9.09 -2.28
CA VAL A 59 6.33 -9.64 -1.59
C VAL A 59 5.79 -10.89 -2.26
N VAL A 60 5.74 -10.92 -3.59
CA VAL A 60 5.37 -12.13 -4.35
C VAL A 60 6.37 -13.25 -4.09
N LYS A 61 7.69 -12.97 -4.15
CA LYS A 61 8.72 -13.95 -3.83
C LYS A 61 8.58 -14.49 -2.39
N ARG A 62 8.39 -13.62 -1.40
CA ARG A 62 8.16 -14.02 0.00
C ARG A 62 6.93 -14.92 0.13
N ASN A 63 5.81 -14.53 -0.49
CA ASN A 63 4.57 -15.30 -0.41
C ASN A 63 4.73 -16.69 -1.04
N ASN A 64 5.47 -16.79 -2.15
CA ASN A 64 5.74 -18.09 -2.77
C ASN A 64 6.62 -18.98 -1.87
N ILE A 65 7.66 -18.43 -1.23
CA ILE A 65 8.47 -19.18 -0.26
C ILE A 65 7.61 -19.67 0.91
N VAL A 66 6.78 -18.80 1.49
CA VAL A 66 5.93 -19.13 2.66
C VAL A 66 4.83 -20.14 2.31
N HIS A 67 4.16 -19.98 1.17
CA HIS A 67 2.99 -20.79 0.81
C HIS A 67 3.31 -22.04 0.01
N HIS A 68 4.37 -22.02 -0.79
CA HIS A 68 4.74 -23.14 -1.67
C HIS A 68 6.01 -23.85 -1.23
N ASN A 69 6.72 -23.37 -0.19
CA ASN A 69 8.01 -23.90 0.26
C ASN A 69 8.99 -24.10 -0.92
N ASP A 70 8.84 -23.25 -1.95
CA ASP A 70 9.71 -23.23 -3.11
C ASP A 70 11.12 -22.90 -2.61
N ALA A 71 12.11 -23.67 -3.07
CA ALA A 71 13.47 -23.63 -2.57
C ALA A 71 13.94 -22.17 -2.39
N ALA A 72 14.12 -21.77 -1.13
CA ALA A 72 14.47 -20.42 -0.67
C ALA A 72 15.91 -20.01 -1.00
N ASN A 73 16.40 -20.35 -2.20
CA ASN A 73 17.75 -20.05 -2.66
C ASN A 73 17.88 -18.68 -3.33
N ASP A 74 16.78 -17.96 -3.55
CA ASP A 74 16.74 -16.81 -4.46
C ASP A 74 16.52 -15.45 -3.77
N VAL A 75 16.53 -15.44 -2.43
CA VAL A 75 16.64 -14.27 -1.55
C VAL A 75 17.56 -14.67 -0.40
N SER A 76 18.77 -14.12 -0.38
CA SER A 76 19.65 -14.26 0.78
C SER A 76 19.17 -13.37 1.92
N PHE A 77 19.50 -13.70 3.17
CA PHE A 77 19.28 -12.80 4.31
C PHE A 77 19.93 -11.41 4.09
N SER A 78 21.01 -11.35 3.30
CA SER A 78 21.66 -10.11 2.87
C SER A 78 20.78 -9.26 1.94
N ASP A 79 19.91 -9.87 1.13
CA ASP A 79 18.98 -9.13 0.28
C ASP A 79 17.86 -8.51 1.12
N VAL A 80 17.34 -9.26 2.11
CA VAL A 80 16.37 -8.74 3.08
C VAL A 80 16.94 -7.53 3.82
N GLU A 81 18.19 -7.61 4.29
CA GLU A 81 18.87 -6.51 4.98
C GLU A 81 19.01 -5.26 4.10
N LYS A 82 19.37 -5.42 2.82
CA LYS A 82 19.46 -4.32 1.85
C LYS A 82 18.13 -3.68 1.51
N TYR A 83 17.02 -4.41 1.68
CA TYR A 83 15.69 -3.90 1.32
C TYR A 83 15.00 -3.20 2.48
N ILE A 84 15.52 -3.30 3.71
CA ILE A 84 14.92 -2.64 4.89
C ILE A 84 14.73 -1.15 4.63
N ASP A 85 15.76 -0.44 4.15
CA ASP A 85 15.68 1.00 3.90
C ASP A 85 14.64 1.33 2.82
N VAL A 86 14.53 0.50 1.78
CA VAL A 86 13.52 0.65 0.72
C VAL A 86 12.09 0.45 1.24
N PHE A 87 11.90 -0.51 2.16
CA PHE A 87 10.63 -0.71 2.84
C PHE A 87 10.29 0.45 3.78
N VAL A 88 11.27 1.00 4.49
CA VAL A 88 11.09 2.19 5.34
C VAL A 88 10.68 3.39 4.50
N ASP A 89 11.38 3.67 3.40
CA ASP A 89 11.03 4.76 2.47
C ASP A 89 9.61 4.59 1.90
N TYR A 90 9.24 3.36 1.54
CA TYR A 90 7.89 3.02 1.09
C TYR A 90 6.83 3.33 2.16
N MET A 91 7.06 2.93 3.41
CA MET A 91 6.14 3.20 4.52
C MET A 91 6.01 4.70 4.81
N LEU A 92 7.12 5.44 4.78
CA LEU A 92 7.13 6.89 4.97
C LEU A 92 6.36 7.61 3.87
N ALA A 93 6.45 7.16 2.61
CA ALA A 93 5.66 7.72 1.51
C ALA A 93 4.16 7.54 1.72
N ILE A 94 3.72 6.36 2.21
CA ILE A 94 2.31 6.11 2.56
C ILE A 94 1.86 7.05 3.68
N GLN A 95 2.68 7.19 4.72
CA GLN A 95 2.36 8.07 5.85
C GLN A 95 2.21 9.53 5.39
N LYS A 96 3.13 10.02 4.54
CA LYS A 96 3.07 11.37 3.98
C LYS A 96 1.82 11.59 3.12
N ALA A 97 1.45 10.63 2.28
CA ALA A 97 0.22 10.70 1.48
C ALA A 97 -1.05 10.73 2.35
N ALA A 98 -1.06 9.95 3.44
CA ALA A 98 -2.24 9.81 4.30
C ALA A 98 -2.45 11.00 5.25
N TYR A 99 -1.37 11.65 5.71
CA TYR A 99 -1.44 12.66 6.76
C TYR A 99 -0.87 14.03 6.35
N GLY A 100 -0.30 14.17 5.15
CA GLY A 100 0.45 15.35 4.72
C GLY A 100 1.82 15.46 5.41
N THR A 101 2.63 16.45 5.04
CA THR A 101 3.90 16.76 5.74
C THR A 101 3.59 17.39 7.11
N GLY A 102 3.25 16.57 8.08
CA GLY A 102 3.25 16.98 9.48
C GLY A 102 4.69 17.20 9.94
N THR A 103 4.98 18.42 10.39
CA THR A 103 6.15 18.78 11.21
C THR A 103 6.22 17.98 12.49
#